data_AF-A0AA85JER8-F1
#
_entry.id   AF-A0AA85JER8-F1
#
_cell.length_a   1.000
_cell.length_b   1.000
_cell.length_c   1.000
_cell.angle_alpha   90.00
_cell.angle_beta   90.00
_cell.angle_gamma   90.00
#
_symmetry.space_group_name_H-M   'P 1'
#
loop_
_entity.id
_entity.type
_entity.pdbx_description
1 polymer ?
#
loop_
_entity_poly.entity_id
_entity_poly.type
_entity_poly.pdbx_seq_one_letter_code
_entity_poly.pdbx_strand_id
1 'polypeptide(L)'
;MLDYFHEKDTKQEENNSLVGNRSEASKFTSNDIGLDVASLKIIELSKKIRELNAALISERNKCNNLHQTVKRLESSNQSKEAGVCHLCKQSKMSYTEEKLDSTTERMEQEKKLKKLESVVSELRQKVQVLNRDLLLAKKVVEAETGEAIPNISTWLTNMRLKNGIQDGGTCSVFSNWRGRQQQISALKNRIAKLQSQLNAKTISRSEDIICKQNAEDELFSGATSFGISYFQEDGELQTPKTCHTPMLNHLTEQNLTKSSAKQLQDDKKQLEEELCSTKSKLQKTKQRVNNLGQEQKELKKQIVFLIQKGKHDDELIESLVQRNECLQKEVTNMQNLITEREEEIERLNQELSSLEQRKEIEVDKLKEIIAEKNEHIDNVNKCLAEANQKENDSKCELENNRNGTPPNSKQQNNSSSCSFIDSEYDLVKSLTTERDGLLKLIEGMEFRIEELLSQKNALEIQNAQLARRSDDKHGTKLKSSTKREKIPNVSNSETNEDDTMLDYLLNSNYVKDVICQCNLSAHSVKIITKCIRELQTALAKSHDEIISLKGNLKLTSDYRKEDLKLVMQMVEEIRQQQRNKSST
;
A
#
# COMPACT_ATOMS: atom_id res chain seq x y z
N MET A 1 -7.64 7.21 48.40
CA MET A 1 -7.11 8.57 48.24
C MET A 1 -7.90 9.18 47.09
N LEU A 2 -8.96 9.90 47.45
CA LEU A 2 -9.96 10.55 46.60
C LEU A 2 -9.50 12.00 46.35
N ASP A 3 -9.80 12.54 45.16
CA ASP A 3 -10.05 13.97 44.86
C ASP A 3 -10.51 14.01 43.38
N TYR A 4 -11.80 14.16 43.01
CA TYR A 4 -12.72 15.33 43.06
C TYR A 4 -12.21 16.59 42.36
N PHE A 5 -12.97 17.07 41.34
CA PHE A 5 -13.32 18.49 40.99
C PHE A 5 -13.75 18.58 39.50
N HIS A 6 -15.04 18.71 39.20
CA HIS A 6 -15.89 19.91 38.97
C HIS A 6 -16.15 20.21 37.48
N GLU A 7 -17.35 19.85 37.04
CA GLU A 7 -18.01 20.38 35.85
C GLU A 7 -18.95 21.51 36.32
N LYS A 8 -18.79 22.73 35.77
CA LYS A 8 -19.66 23.87 36.05
C LYS A 8 -20.50 24.19 34.81
N ASP A 9 -21.81 24.14 35.02
CA ASP A 9 -22.86 24.73 34.18
C ASP A 9 -22.73 26.25 34.11
N THR A 10 -22.87 26.82 32.91
CA THR A 10 -23.39 28.20 32.73
C THR A 10 -24.13 28.29 31.40
N LYS A 11 -25.45 28.54 31.47
CA LYS A 11 -26.31 28.98 30.37
C LYS A 11 -26.47 30.50 30.40
N GLN A 12 -26.56 31.08 29.20
CA GLN A 12 -27.33 32.27 28.78
C GLN A 12 -27.24 33.55 29.62
N GLU A 13 -26.71 34.63 29.02
CA GLU A 13 -27.39 35.94 28.86
C GLU A 13 -26.53 36.89 28.00
N GLU A 14 -27.15 37.97 27.51
CA GLU A 14 -26.63 39.11 26.73
C GLU A 14 -26.78 39.09 25.19
N ASN A 15 -27.99 39.49 24.78
CA ASN A 15 -28.23 40.31 23.59
C ASN A 15 -28.19 41.81 24.00
N ASN A 16 -27.83 42.66 23.02
CA ASN A 16 -27.92 44.13 22.93
C ASN A 16 -26.64 44.93 23.19
N SER A 17 -25.94 45.29 22.10
CA SER A 17 -25.59 46.71 21.89
C SER A 17 -25.25 47.02 20.42
N LEU A 18 -25.66 48.24 20.03
CA LEU A 18 -25.20 49.08 18.92
C LEU A 18 -25.84 48.96 17.52
N VAL A 19 -26.93 49.72 17.39
CA VAL A 19 -27.34 50.44 16.18
C VAL A 19 -26.50 51.73 16.05
N GLY A 20 -26.01 52.06 14.85
CA GLY A 20 -25.67 53.43 14.47
C GLY A 20 -24.43 53.60 13.59
N ASN A 21 -24.60 53.62 12.26
CA ASN A 21 -24.22 54.75 11.39
C ASN A 21 -24.49 54.42 9.90
N ARG A 22 -25.48 55.13 9.35
CA ARG A 22 -25.72 55.48 7.94
C ARG A 22 -24.78 56.68 7.66
N SER A 23 -24.09 56.90 6.55
CA SER A 23 -24.43 56.78 5.13
C SER A 23 -23.15 57.07 4.31
N GLU A 24 -22.97 56.46 3.14
CA GLU A 24 -22.84 57.15 1.83
C GLU A 24 -22.38 56.20 0.70
N ALA A 25 -23.23 56.16 -0.34
CA ALA A 25 -23.10 55.73 -1.74
C ALA A 25 -21.88 54.89 -2.19
N SER A 26 -22.04 53.80 -2.94
CA SER A 26 -22.47 53.85 -4.34
C SER A 26 -22.58 52.44 -4.96
N LYS A 27 -23.58 52.28 -5.84
CA LYS A 27 -23.66 51.38 -7.02
C LYS A 27 -23.36 49.89 -6.85
N PHE A 28 -24.38 49.05 -7.08
CA PHE A 28 -24.36 47.84 -7.95
C PHE A 28 -25.78 47.24 -7.92
N THR A 29 -26.69 47.69 -8.81
CA THR A 29 -27.21 46.92 -9.96
C THR A 29 -27.58 45.46 -9.67
N SER A 30 -28.87 45.22 -9.48
CA SER A 30 -29.69 44.19 -10.14
C SER A 30 -28.94 42.96 -10.69
N ASN A 31 -28.59 42.01 -9.82
CA ASN A 31 -28.49 40.57 -10.10
C ASN A 31 -28.17 39.84 -8.78
N ASP A 32 -29.16 39.72 -7.89
CA ASP A 32 -28.94 39.13 -6.55
C ASP A 32 -29.74 37.85 -6.28
N ILE A 33 -30.26 37.24 -7.35
CA ILE A 33 -30.88 35.90 -7.29
C ILE A 33 -29.86 34.86 -6.82
N GLY A 34 -28.57 35.08 -7.06
CA GLY A 34 -27.47 34.21 -6.62
C GLY A 34 -27.19 34.25 -5.11
N LEU A 35 -27.30 35.41 -4.45
CA LEU A 35 -27.13 35.50 -2.99
C LEU A 35 -28.35 34.92 -2.25
N ASP A 36 -29.55 35.06 -2.81
CA ASP A 36 -30.76 34.42 -2.25
C ASP A 36 -30.69 32.88 -2.38
N VAL A 37 -30.18 32.35 -3.49
CA VAL A 37 -29.95 30.90 -3.65
C VAL A 37 -28.87 30.38 -2.69
N ALA A 38 -27.78 31.13 -2.50
CA ALA A 38 -26.75 30.77 -1.53
C ALA A 38 -27.28 30.81 -0.09
N SER A 39 -28.08 31.83 0.24
CA SER A 39 -28.72 31.98 1.56
C SER A 39 -29.71 30.85 1.84
N LEU A 40 -30.56 30.50 0.86
CA LEU A 40 -31.45 29.35 0.95
C LEU A 40 -30.67 28.05 1.14
N LYS A 41 -29.56 27.86 0.43
CA LYS A 41 -28.73 26.65 0.57
C LYS A 41 -28.07 26.56 1.94
N ILE A 42 -27.61 27.69 2.51
CA ILE A 42 -27.07 27.74 3.87
C ILE A 42 -28.14 27.37 4.90
N ILE A 43 -29.37 27.87 4.74
CA ILE A 43 -30.50 27.54 5.63
C ILE A 43 -30.86 26.06 5.52
N GLU A 44 -30.93 25.51 4.30
CA GLU A 44 -31.21 24.11 4.04
C GLU A 44 -30.14 23.19 4.66
N LEU A 45 -28.85 23.50 4.44
CA LEU A 45 -27.74 22.76 5.04
C LEU A 45 -27.75 22.87 6.57
N SER A 46 -28.06 24.05 7.12
CA SER A 46 -28.19 24.25 8.57
C SER A 46 -29.37 23.49 9.16
N LYS A 47 -30.47 23.34 8.41
CA LYS A 47 -31.60 22.47 8.77
C LYS A 47 -31.17 21.01 8.74
N LYS A 48 -30.44 20.58 7.71
CA LYS A 48 -29.95 19.21 7.58
C LYS A 48 -28.97 18.83 8.69
N ILE A 49 -28.09 19.75 9.10
CA ILE A 49 -27.17 19.55 10.23
C ILE A 49 -27.94 19.37 11.54
N ARG A 50 -29.00 20.15 11.77
CA ARG A 50 -29.85 19.99 12.97
C ARG A 50 -30.59 18.64 12.97
N GLU A 51 -31.14 18.22 11.84
CA GLU A 51 -31.79 16.91 11.69
C GLU A 51 -30.81 15.76 11.92
N LEU A 52 -29.61 15.82 11.33
CA LEU A 52 -28.58 14.79 11.51
C LEU A 52 -28.10 14.72 12.96
N ASN A 53 -27.91 15.86 13.62
CA ASN A 53 -27.57 15.90 15.05
C ASN A 53 -28.68 15.32 15.92
N ALA A 54 -29.95 15.62 15.62
CA ALA A 54 -31.09 15.02 16.34
C ALA A 54 -31.13 13.50 16.16
N ALA A 55 -30.92 13.01 14.94
CA ALA A 55 -30.85 11.57 14.64
C ALA A 55 -29.68 10.90 15.38
N LEU A 56 -28.48 11.51 15.36
CA LEU A 56 -27.30 11.02 16.08
C LEU A 56 -27.55 10.92 17.59
N ILE A 57 -28.15 11.96 18.20
CA ILE A 57 -28.48 11.96 19.63
C ILE A 57 -29.53 10.86 19.94
N SER A 58 -30.53 10.67 19.07
CA SER A 58 -31.54 9.64 19.26
C SER A 58 -30.95 8.21 19.19
N GLU A 59 -30.05 7.95 18.24
CA GLU A 59 -29.34 6.67 18.13
C GLU A 59 -28.37 6.46 19.29
N ARG A 60 -27.69 7.51 19.77
CA ARG A 60 -26.86 7.42 20.98
C ARG A 60 -27.69 7.07 22.21
N ASN A 61 -28.88 7.64 22.35
CA ASN A 61 -29.80 7.31 23.44
C ASN A 61 -30.33 5.87 23.32
N LYS A 62 -30.65 5.41 22.11
CA LYS A 62 -31.06 4.02 21.84
C LYS A 62 -29.94 3.03 22.17
N CYS A 63 -28.71 3.34 21.76
CA CYS A 63 -27.52 2.55 22.09
C CYS A 63 -27.28 2.50 23.61
N ASN A 64 -27.41 3.62 24.31
CA ASN A 64 -27.29 3.66 25.77
C ASN A 64 -28.40 2.86 26.47
N ASN A 65 -29.64 2.92 25.99
CA ASN A 65 -30.75 2.11 26.53
C ASN A 65 -30.52 0.61 26.31
N LEU A 66 -30.05 0.21 25.13
CA LEU A 66 -29.68 -1.17 24.84
C LEU A 66 -28.51 -1.62 25.72
N HIS A 67 -27.50 -0.77 25.88
CA HIS A 67 -26.35 -1.05 26.74
C HIS A 67 -26.76 -1.25 28.21
N GLN A 68 -27.65 -0.39 28.75
CA GLN A 68 -28.20 -0.57 30.09
C GLN A 68 -29.05 -1.84 30.21
N THR A 69 -29.80 -2.20 29.16
CA THR A 69 -30.59 -3.44 29.11
C THR A 69 -29.68 -4.67 29.12
N VAL A 70 -28.64 -4.68 28.29
CA VAL A 70 -27.60 -5.73 28.28
C VAL A 70 -26.96 -5.85 29.65
N LYS A 71 -26.52 -4.73 30.25
CA LYS A 71 -25.93 -4.72 31.60
C LYS A 71 -26.86 -5.26 32.67
N ARG A 72 -28.17 -4.98 32.58
CA ARG A 72 -29.19 -5.51 33.49
C ARG A 72 -29.39 -7.02 33.30
N LEU A 73 -29.40 -7.49 32.06
CA LEU A 73 -29.50 -8.91 31.72
C LEU A 73 -28.27 -9.70 32.16
N GLU A 74 -27.07 -9.12 31.98
CA GLU A 74 -25.80 -9.67 32.48
C GLU A 74 -25.80 -9.77 34.01
N SER A 75 -26.24 -8.71 34.69
CA SER A 75 -26.36 -8.69 36.16
C SER A 75 -27.40 -9.70 36.66
N SER A 76 -28.51 -9.87 35.94
CA SER A 76 -29.55 -10.87 36.25
C SER A 76 -29.12 -12.32 35.95
N ASN A 77 -28.13 -12.53 35.09
CA ASN A 77 -27.54 -13.85 34.84
C ASN A 77 -26.48 -14.18 35.90
N GLN A 78 -25.67 -13.21 36.32
CA GLN A 78 -24.70 -13.40 37.41
C GLN A 78 -25.37 -13.66 38.77
N SER A 79 -26.54 -13.07 39.04
CA SER A 79 -27.28 -13.35 40.28
C SER A 79 -27.96 -14.73 40.31
N LYS A 80 -28.12 -15.40 39.15
CA LYS A 80 -28.66 -16.77 39.06
C LYS A 80 -27.60 -17.86 39.14
N GLU A 81 -26.33 -17.54 38.93
CA GLU A 81 -25.19 -18.47 39.10
C GLU A 81 -24.68 -18.55 40.56
N ALA A 82 -25.07 -17.63 41.43
CA ALA A 82 -24.65 -17.60 42.85
C ALA A 82 -25.60 -18.35 43.81
N GLY A 83 -26.51 -19.18 43.30
CA GLY A 83 -27.51 -19.87 44.12
C GLY A 83 -27.95 -21.21 43.55
N VAL A 84 -27.05 -22.19 43.45
CA VAL A 84 -27.44 -23.59 43.19
C VAL A 84 -27.49 -24.36 44.49
N CYS A 85 -28.74 -24.45 44.96
CA CYS A 85 -29.28 -25.35 45.96
C CYS A 85 -28.84 -26.81 45.73
N HIS A 86 -28.43 -27.43 46.82
CA HIS A 86 -27.86 -28.77 46.92
C HIS A 86 -28.93 -29.88 46.78
N LEU A 87 -29.87 -29.82 45.83
CA LEU A 87 -30.87 -30.91 45.69
C LEU A 87 -31.62 -30.90 44.33
N CYS A 88 -30.95 -31.21 43.23
CA CYS A 88 -31.63 -31.79 42.05
C CYS A 88 -30.62 -32.51 41.15
N LYS A 89 -30.44 -33.80 41.41
CA LYS A 89 -29.99 -34.77 40.41
C LYS A 89 -31.18 -35.09 39.50
N GLN A 90 -30.86 -35.24 38.23
CA GLN A 90 -31.65 -35.80 37.12
C GLN A 90 -32.50 -34.80 36.30
N SER A 91 -32.34 -34.95 34.98
CA SER A 91 -33.06 -34.30 33.88
C SER A 91 -32.68 -32.86 33.52
N LYS A 92 -31.69 -32.72 32.63
CA LYS A 92 -31.96 -32.45 31.20
C LYS A 92 -30.65 -32.39 30.41
N MET A 93 -30.54 -33.33 29.47
CA MET A 93 -29.75 -33.22 28.25
C MET A 93 -30.26 -32.04 27.40
N SER A 94 -29.35 -31.47 26.60
CA SER A 94 -29.53 -30.42 25.58
C SER A 94 -29.34 -28.98 26.05
N TYR A 95 -28.45 -28.27 25.32
CA TYR A 95 -28.07 -26.85 25.38
C TYR A 95 -26.82 -26.46 26.18
N THR A 96 -25.63 -26.90 25.74
CA THR A 96 -24.36 -26.17 26.00
C THR A 96 -23.26 -26.52 24.98
N GLU A 97 -23.49 -26.39 23.67
CA GLU A 97 -22.38 -26.40 22.69
C GLU A 97 -22.22 -25.06 21.95
N GLU A 98 -23.30 -24.31 21.70
CA GLU A 98 -23.21 -22.98 21.05
C GLU A 98 -22.55 -21.86 21.90
N LYS A 99 -22.34 -22.07 23.21
CA LYS A 99 -21.75 -21.03 24.09
C LYS A 99 -20.21 -21.06 24.12
N LEU A 100 -19.59 -22.16 23.70
CA LEU A 100 -18.13 -22.32 23.67
C LEU A 100 -17.50 -21.88 22.34
N ASP A 101 -18.22 -22.06 21.23
CA ASP A 101 -17.77 -21.56 19.92
C ASP A 101 -17.92 -20.05 19.81
N SER A 102 -19.05 -19.50 20.28
CA SER A 102 -19.23 -18.04 20.36
C SER A 102 -18.26 -17.35 21.31
N THR A 103 -17.63 -18.06 22.26
CA THR A 103 -16.58 -17.48 23.12
C THR A 103 -15.19 -17.55 22.49
N THR A 104 -14.89 -18.59 21.71
CA THR A 104 -13.61 -18.68 20.97
C THR A 104 -13.58 -17.76 19.76
N GLU A 105 -14.67 -17.66 18.99
CA GLU A 105 -14.83 -16.66 17.94
C GLU A 105 -14.84 -15.24 18.50
N ARG A 106 -15.55 -14.99 19.62
CA ARG A 106 -15.50 -13.69 20.30
C ARG A 106 -14.10 -13.36 20.81
N MET A 107 -13.34 -14.33 21.32
CA MET A 107 -11.94 -14.12 21.71
C MET A 107 -11.03 -13.86 20.52
N GLU A 108 -11.27 -14.47 19.35
CA GLU A 108 -10.51 -14.21 18.14
C GLU A 108 -10.85 -12.84 17.54
N GLN A 109 -12.13 -12.48 17.50
CA GLN A 109 -12.59 -11.15 17.14
C GLN A 109 -12.05 -10.10 18.11
N GLU A 110 -12.01 -10.38 19.41
CA GLU A 110 -11.41 -9.50 20.42
C GLU A 110 -9.90 -9.36 20.24
N LYS A 111 -9.18 -10.43 19.84
CA LYS A 111 -7.76 -10.34 19.47
C LYS A 111 -7.54 -9.51 18.20
N LYS A 112 -8.38 -9.68 17.17
CA LYS A 112 -8.34 -8.88 15.94
C LYS A 112 -8.64 -7.42 16.23
N LEU A 113 -9.62 -7.16 17.10
CA LEU A 113 -10.00 -5.82 17.56
C LEU A 113 -8.86 -5.18 18.36
N LYS A 114 -8.27 -5.90 19.33
CA LYS A 114 -7.06 -5.42 20.06
C LYS A 114 -5.88 -5.12 19.14
N LYS A 115 -5.66 -5.93 18.11
CA LYS A 115 -4.62 -5.66 17.10
C LYS A 115 -4.93 -4.40 16.30
N LEU A 116 -6.18 -4.22 15.88
CA LEU A 116 -6.61 -3.04 15.14
C LEU A 116 -6.56 -1.77 16.02
N GLU A 117 -6.95 -1.88 17.29
CA GLU A 117 -6.82 -0.83 18.31
C GLU A 117 -5.36 -0.44 18.54
N SER A 118 -4.44 -1.41 18.57
CA SER A 118 -2.99 -1.13 18.61
C SER A 118 -2.54 -0.34 17.38
N VAL A 119 -2.94 -0.75 16.17
CA VAL A 119 -2.60 -0.03 14.93
C VAL A 119 -3.20 1.38 14.91
N VAL A 120 -4.45 1.54 15.36
CA VAL A 120 -5.09 2.86 15.49
C VAL A 120 -4.34 3.72 16.50
N SER A 121 -3.89 3.15 17.62
CA SER A 121 -3.09 3.86 18.63
C SER A 121 -1.73 4.28 18.08
N GLU A 122 -1.05 3.42 17.32
CA GLU A 122 0.19 3.74 16.61
C GLU A 122 0.00 4.85 15.57
N LEU A 123 -1.08 4.80 14.78
CA LEU A 123 -1.39 5.86 13.80
C LEU A 123 -1.70 7.19 14.48
N ARG A 124 -2.45 7.17 15.60
CA ARG A 124 -2.68 8.37 16.43
C ARG A 124 -1.37 8.92 16.97
N GLN A 125 -0.46 8.07 17.44
CA GLN A 125 0.87 8.48 17.89
C GLN A 125 1.69 9.08 16.75
N LYS A 126 1.71 8.45 15.56
CA LYS A 126 2.40 8.99 14.37
C LYS A 126 1.86 10.36 13.97
N VAL A 127 0.53 10.55 13.97
CA VAL A 127 -0.09 11.85 13.69
C VAL A 127 0.30 12.90 14.74
N GLN A 128 0.38 12.52 16.02
CA GLN A 128 0.85 13.43 17.08
C GLN A 128 2.33 13.82 16.92
N VAL A 129 3.20 12.88 16.56
CA VAL A 129 4.61 13.14 16.28
C VAL A 129 4.75 14.07 15.08
N LEU A 130 4.08 13.76 13.96
CA LEU A 130 4.10 14.59 12.76
C LEU A 130 3.56 16.01 13.03
N ASN A 131 2.53 16.17 13.85
CA ASN A 131 2.03 17.48 14.26
C ASN A 131 3.05 18.25 15.11
N ARG A 132 3.75 17.58 16.04
CA ARG A 132 4.85 18.20 16.80
C ARG A 132 6.00 18.61 15.90
N ASP A 133 6.40 17.76 14.97
CA ASP A 133 7.48 18.03 14.01
C ASP A 133 7.10 19.19 13.09
N LEU A 134 5.85 19.24 12.61
CA LEU A 134 5.30 20.36 11.85
C LEU A 134 5.35 21.67 12.65
N LEU A 135 4.98 21.64 13.94
CA LEU A 135 5.05 22.80 14.83
C LEU A 135 6.50 23.24 15.10
N LEU A 136 7.42 22.30 15.23
CA LEU A 136 8.84 22.59 15.42
C LEU A 136 9.44 23.20 14.15
N ALA A 137 9.17 22.61 12.99
CA ALA A 137 9.54 23.15 11.69
C ALA A 137 8.97 24.56 11.50
N LYS A 138 7.70 24.78 11.84
CA LYS A 138 7.09 26.11 11.85
C LYS A 138 7.88 27.10 12.72
N LYS A 139 8.22 26.73 13.96
CA LYS A 139 9.00 27.60 14.86
C LYS A 139 10.39 27.92 14.31
N VAL A 140 11.05 26.94 13.68
CA VAL A 140 12.35 27.13 13.02
C VAL A 140 12.19 28.13 11.87
N VAL A 141 11.19 27.95 11.02
CA VAL A 141 10.91 28.87 9.91
C VAL A 141 10.57 30.27 10.44
N GLU A 142 9.78 30.40 11.51
CA GLU A 142 9.50 31.69 12.16
C GLU A 142 10.77 32.35 12.70
N ALA A 143 11.69 31.57 13.30
CA ALA A 143 12.97 32.07 13.78
C ALA A 143 13.92 32.50 12.66
N GLU A 144 13.92 31.78 11.53
CA GLU A 144 14.76 32.05 10.37
C GLU A 144 14.25 33.21 9.51
N THR A 145 12.93 33.30 9.33
CA THR A 145 12.27 34.34 8.54
C THR A 145 12.01 35.60 9.34
N GLY A 146 11.90 35.51 10.67
CA GLY A 146 11.52 36.60 11.56
C GLY A 146 10.05 37.01 11.43
N GLU A 147 9.22 36.21 10.75
CA GLU A 147 7.79 36.42 10.57
C GLU A 147 7.01 35.37 11.36
N ALA A 148 6.01 35.78 12.15
CA ALA A 148 5.10 34.83 12.79
C ALA A 148 4.18 34.21 11.73
N ILE A 149 4.06 32.88 11.71
CA ILE A 149 3.28 32.11 10.73
C ILE A 149 1.98 31.65 11.39
N PRO A 150 0.87 32.39 11.30
CA PRO A 150 -0.39 31.95 11.92
C PRO A 150 -0.91 30.63 11.33
N ASN A 151 -0.81 30.46 10.01
CA ASN A 151 -1.17 29.23 9.28
C ASN A 151 -0.13 28.92 8.19
N ILE A 152 0.43 27.71 8.23
CA ILE A 152 1.48 27.24 7.30
C ILE A 152 0.98 27.22 5.85
N SER A 153 -0.23 26.71 5.60
CA SER A 153 -0.79 26.57 4.26
C SER A 153 -1.05 27.93 3.61
N THR A 154 -1.57 28.89 4.37
CA THR A 154 -1.78 30.27 3.92
C THR A 154 -0.44 30.97 3.66
N TRP A 155 0.54 30.78 4.54
CA TRP A 155 1.88 31.35 4.39
C TRP A 155 2.61 30.81 3.15
N LEU A 156 2.57 29.51 2.90
CA LEU A 156 3.12 28.88 1.70
C LEU A 156 2.43 29.35 0.41
N THR A 157 1.11 29.56 0.45
CA THR A 157 0.35 30.07 -0.69
C THR A 157 0.73 31.52 -1.01
N ASN A 158 0.89 32.36 0.01
CA ASN A 158 1.35 33.74 -0.14
C ASN A 158 2.81 33.82 -0.65
N MET A 159 3.67 32.88 -0.26
CA MET A 159 5.01 32.72 -0.83
C MET A 159 4.95 32.34 -2.32
N ARG A 160 4.08 31.40 -2.69
CA ARG A 160 3.92 30.97 -4.10
C ARG A 160 3.36 32.08 -4.99
N LEU A 161 2.42 32.87 -4.48
CA LEU A 161 1.79 33.98 -5.22
C LEU A 161 2.72 35.19 -5.39
N LYS A 162 3.66 35.41 -4.45
CA LYS A 162 4.64 36.52 -4.52
C LYS A 162 5.86 36.20 -5.38
N ASN A 163 6.19 34.94 -5.59
CA ASN A 163 7.28 34.50 -6.47
C ASN A 163 6.79 34.22 -7.90
N GLY A 164 5.91 35.09 -8.42
CA GLY A 164 5.20 34.89 -9.68
C GLY A 164 6.08 34.33 -10.81
N ILE A 165 5.81 33.08 -11.18
CA ILE A 165 6.05 32.58 -12.53
C ILE A 165 5.00 33.27 -13.39
N GLN A 166 5.37 34.40 -13.99
CA GLN A 166 4.73 34.91 -15.19
C GLN A 166 5.76 34.92 -16.29
N ASP A 167 5.33 34.49 -17.47
CA ASP A 167 6.11 34.42 -18.69
C ASP A 167 6.96 35.67 -18.92
N GLY A 168 8.24 35.44 -19.24
CA GLY A 168 9.10 36.41 -19.91
C GLY A 168 9.34 37.74 -19.20
N GLY A 169 10.24 37.77 -18.23
CA GLY A 169 10.78 39.04 -17.73
C GLY A 169 11.71 38.86 -16.52
N THR A 170 12.96 39.28 -16.69
CA THR A 170 13.99 39.29 -15.64
C THR A 170 13.63 40.16 -14.43
N CYS A 171 14.18 39.76 -13.27
CA CYS A 171 14.30 40.49 -12.00
C CYS A 171 13.06 40.40 -11.07
N SER A 172 13.15 40.12 -9.77
CA SER A 172 14.16 40.54 -8.80
C SER A 172 14.25 39.57 -7.62
N VAL A 173 15.47 39.12 -7.34
CA VAL A 173 15.87 38.41 -6.13
C VAL A 173 15.85 39.37 -4.94
N PHE A 174 14.71 39.55 -4.27
CA PHE A 174 14.66 40.11 -2.91
C PHE A 174 13.52 39.44 -2.12
N SER A 175 13.80 38.31 -1.48
CA SER A 175 14.25 38.24 -0.07
C SER A 175 13.13 38.48 0.94
N ASN A 176 12.30 37.45 1.15
CA ASN A 176 11.42 37.35 2.32
C ASN A 176 12.14 36.88 3.60
N TRP A 177 13.48 36.94 3.62
CA TRP A 177 14.32 36.61 4.77
C TRP A 177 14.51 37.83 5.69
N ARG A 178 13.39 38.42 6.15
CA ARG A 178 13.41 39.63 6.98
C ARG A 178 14.30 39.48 8.21
N GLY A 179 14.29 38.31 8.86
CA GLY A 179 15.15 37.96 10.00
C GLY A 179 16.64 37.92 9.63
N ARG A 180 17.02 37.26 8.53
CA ARG A 180 18.41 37.26 8.03
C ARG A 180 18.86 38.66 7.61
N GLN A 181 17.98 39.43 6.98
CA GLN A 181 18.26 40.80 6.58
C GLN A 181 18.47 41.73 7.80
N GLN A 182 17.70 41.53 8.87
CA GLN A 182 17.91 42.22 10.15
C GLN A 182 19.23 41.82 10.81
N GLN A 183 19.58 40.53 10.84
CA GLN A 183 20.88 40.07 11.34
C GLN A 183 22.05 40.65 10.53
N ILE A 184 21.94 40.63 9.19
CA ILE A 184 22.95 41.22 8.30
C ILE A 184 23.05 42.73 8.54
N SER A 185 21.92 43.43 8.70
CA SER A 185 21.92 44.88 8.98
C SER A 185 22.51 45.20 10.35
N ALA A 186 22.21 44.40 11.38
CA ALA A 186 22.79 44.54 12.71
C ALA A 186 24.30 44.28 12.71
N LEU A 187 24.75 43.25 11.98
CA LEU A 187 26.18 42.97 11.80
C LEU A 187 26.88 44.07 11.02
N LYS A 188 26.28 44.57 9.93
CA LYS A 188 26.80 45.72 9.17
C LYS A 188 26.94 46.96 10.05
N ASN A 189 25.94 47.28 10.88
CA ASN A 189 26.01 48.39 11.84
C ASN A 189 27.09 48.17 12.91
N ARG A 190 27.29 46.93 13.37
CA ARG A 190 28.36 46.59 14.33
C ARG A 190 29.73 46.71 13.68
N ILE A 191 29.89 46.27 12.43
CA ILE A 191 31.12 46.45 11.65
C ILE A 191 31.40 47.94 11.46
N ALA A 192 30.41 48.73 11.06
CA ALA A 192 30.56 50.19 10.93
C ALA A 192 30.96 50.84 12.26
N LYS A 193 30.35 50.43 13.38
CA LYS A 193 30.70 50.92 14.73
C LYS A 193 32.12 50.53 15.13
N LEU A 194 32.55 49.30 14.85
CA LEU A 194 33.92 48.84 15.09
C LEU A 194 34.93 49.54 14.19
N GLN A 195 34.58 49.81 12.93
CA GLN A 195 35.39 50.61 12.00
C GLN A 195 35.54 52.05 12.49
N SER A 196 34.46 52.69 12.95
CA SER A 196 34.53 54.02 13.56
C SER A 196 35.36 54.03 14.86
N GLN A 197 35.26 52.98 15.69
CA GLN A 197 36.09 52.84 16.90
C GLN A 197 37.56 52.61 16.57
N LEU A 198 37.87 51.84 15.53
CA LEU A 198 39.23 51.68 15.03
C LEU A 198 39.77 53.02 14.52
N ASN A 199 39.02 53.73 13.68
CA ASN A 199 39.44 55.02 13.15
C ASN A 199 39.65 56.05 14.27
N ALA A 200 38.76 56.11 15.27
CA ALA A 200 38.94 56.96 16.44
C ALA A 200 40.17 56.56 17.29
N LYS A 201 40.46 55.26 17.42
CA LYS A 201 41.64 54.77 18.15
C LYS A 201 42.94 54.99 17.38
N THR A 202 42.91 54.99 16.05
CA THR A 202 44.06 55.32 15.20
C THR A 202 44.37 56.82 15.24
N ILE A 203 43.34 57.68 15.26
CA ILE A 203 43.50 59.13 15.40
C ILE A 203 44.01 59.50 16.81
N SER A 204 43.50 58.85 17.86
CA SER A 204 44.01 59.03 19.23
C SER A 204 45.45 58.54 19.39
N ARG A 205 45.85 57.47 18.67
CA ARG A 205 47.25 56.99 18.70
C ARG A 205 48.19 57.91 17.92
N SER A 206 47.74 58.61 16.89
CA SER A 206 48.57 59.59 16.17
C SER A 206 48.81 60.89 16.93
N GLU A 207 47.90 61.30 17.83
CA GLU A 207 48.11 62.47 18.70
C GLU A 207 48.97 62.14 19.94
N ASP A 208 48.89 60.92 20.47
CA ASP A 208 49.73 60.50 21.62
C ASP A 208 51.17 60.10 21.24
N ILE A 209 51.47 59.82 19.95
CA ILE A 209 52.81 59.41 19.50
C ILE A 209 53.80 60.57 19.39
N ILE A 210 53.36 61.83 19.36
CA ILE A 210 54.28 62.99 19.22
C ILE A 210 54.99 63.34 20.55
N CYS A 211 54.51 62.87 21.71
CA CYS A 211 55.04 63.34 23.00
C CYS A 211 55.92 62.36 23.80
N LYS A 212 56.08 61.09 23.42
CA LYS A 212 56.97 60.17 24.16
C LYS A 212 57.57 59.07 23.26
N GLN A 213 58.47 59.46 22.35
CA GLN A 213 59.50 58.55 21.84
C GLN A 213 60.81 58.88 22.57
N ASN A 214 61.21 58.03 23.51
CA ASN A 214 62.60 57.78 23.92
C ASN A 214 62.61 56.59 24.91
N ALA A 215 63.59 55.70 24.75
CA ALA A 215 63.84 54.44 25.47
C ALA A 215 62.87 53.32 25.08
N GLU A 216 63.20 52.49 24.08
CA GLU A 216 64.07 51.31 24.21
C GLU A 216 63.52 50.33 25.25
N ASP A 217 62.83 49.29 24.76
CA ASP A 217 62.71 48.01 25.43
C ASP A 217 62.49 46.92 24.37
N GLU A 218 63.58 46.21 24.07
CA GLU A 218 63.53 44.81 23.66
C GLU A 218 62.81 44.01 24.74
N LEU A 219 61.64 43.44 24.44
CA LEU A 219 61.16 42.31 25.22
C LEU A 219 60.39 41.30 24.35
N PHE A 220 60.99 40.11 24.35
CA PHE A 220 60.35 38.87 24.76
C PHE A 220 59.92 37.92 23.65
N SER A 221 60.91 37.19 23.14
CA SER A 221 60.75 35.88 22.52
C SER A 221 60.61 34.80 23.61
N GLY A 222 59.73 33.84 23.35
CA GLY A 222 59.46 32.72 24.25
C GLY A 222 60.48 31.57 24.16
N ALA A 223 60.12 30.50 24.87
CA ALA A 223 60.67 29.14 24.86
C ALA A 223 61.85 28.84 25.80
N THR A 224 61.51 28.09 26.86
CA THR A 224 62.19 26.89 27.36
C THR A 224 63.71 26.79 27.24
N SER A 225 64.41 26.84 28.39
CA SER A 225 65.65 26.09 28.58
C SER A 225 65.82 25.73 30.06
N PHE A 226 65.72 24.43 30.36
CA PHE A 226 66.20 23.86 31.62
C PHE A 226 67.72 23.68 31.49
N GLY A 227 68.49 24.48 32.25
CA GLY A 227 69.94 24.37 32.35
C GLY A 227 70.36 23.86 33.73
N ILE A 228 70.83 22.62 33.77
CA ILE A 228 71.57 22.01 34.87
C ILE A 228 73.04 22.49 34.80
N SER A 229 73.58 23.03 35.88
CA SER A 229 75.03 23.05 36.18
C SER A 229 75.21 23.10 37.71
N TYR A 230 75.44 21.95 38.34
CA TYR A 230 76.74 21.41 38.76
C TYR A 230 77.45 22.22 39.87
N PHE A 231 77.65 21.52 40.98
CA PHE A 231 78.45 21.88 42.15
C PHE A 231 79.92 22.10 41.77
N GLN A 232 80.56 23.10 42.38
CA GLN A 232 82.01 23.12 42.56
C GLN A 232 82.35 23.75 43.91
N GLU A 233 83.02 22.96 44.74
CA GLU A 233 83.51 23.28 46.07
C GLU A 233 85.06 23.33 46.02
N ASP A 234 85.64 24.09 46.95
CA ASP A 234 87.04 24.16 47.42
C ASP A 234 88.13 24.95 46.66
N GLY A 235 88.85 25.79 47.43
CA GLY A 235 90.23 26.19 47.12
C GLY A 235 90.76 27.56 47.59
N GLU A 236 91.00 27.71 48.89
CA GLU A 236 92.12 28.45 49.56
C GLU A 236 92.45 29.97 49.37
N LEU A 237 92.53 30.62 50.55
CA LEU A 237 93.51 31.63 51.04
C LEU A 237 93.77 32.94 50.27
N GLN A 238 93.35 34.06 50.89
CA GLN A 238 94.25 35.02 51.58
C GLN A 238 93.47 36.21 52.19
N THR A 239 93.78 36.55 53.43
CA THR A 239 93.47 37.87 54.04
C THR A 239 94.77 38.69 54.07
N PRO A 240 94.74 40.04 54.12
CA PRO A 240 94.70 40.68 55.44
C PRO A 240 93.91 42.00 55.55
N LYS A 241 93.15 42.09 56.66
CA LYS A 241 92.94 43.20 57.62
C LYS A 241 93.07 44.66 57.14
N THR A 242 92.00 45.45 57.36
CA THR A 242 91.85 46.43 58.47
C THR A 242 90.43 47.03 58.39
N CYS A 243 89.52 46.66 59.30
CA CYS A 243 89.15 47.41 60.51
C CYS A 243 88.34 48.70 60.24
N HIS A 244 87.01 48.62 60.40
CA HIS A 244 86.18 49.42 61.33
C HIS A 244 84.70 49.38 60.90
N THR A 245 83.90 48.46 61.47
CA THR A 245 82.48 48.62 61.94
C THR A 245 81.82 47.25 62.15
N PRO A 246 81.89 46.62 63.35
CA PRO A 246 81.31 45.29 63.56
C PRO A 246 79.81 45.29 63.93
N MET A 247 79.17 46.45 64.05
CA MET A 247 77.76 46.52 64.48
C MET A 247 76.76 46.81 63.34
N LEU A 248 77.21 47.39 62.23
CA LEU A 248 76.35 47.73 61.09
C LEU A 248 76.17 46.54 60.13
N ASN A 249 77.26 45.79 59.85
CA ASN A 249 77.26 44.68 58.87
C ASN A 249 76.45 43.47 59.34
N HIS A 250 76.48 43.14 60.63
CA HIS A 250 75.67 42.06 61.19
C HIS A 250 74.18 42.39 61.18
N LEU A 251 73.81 43.68 61.33
CA LEU A 251 72.41 44.10 61.25
C LEU A 251 71.91 44.13 59.79
N THR A 252 72.76 44.53 58.83
CA THR A 252 72.44 44.46 57.40
C THR A 252 72.37 43.02 56.89
N GLU A 253 73.30 42.13 57.25
CA GLU A 253 73.23 40.71 56.89
C GLU A 253 72.04 40.01 57.54
N GLN A 254 71.74 40.33 58.80
CA GLN A 254 70.56 39.77 59.47
C GLN A 254 69.25 40.28 58.86
N ASN A 255 69.20 41.54 58.38
CA ASN A 255 68.02 42.07 57.68
C ASN A 255 67.90 41.54 56.25
N LEU A 256 69.02 41.32 55.54
CA LEU A 256 69.05 40.69 54.21
C LEU A 256 68.61 39.22 54.28
N THR A 257 69.10 38.46 55.26
CA THR A 257 68.69 37.06 55.47
C THR A 257 67.22 36.97 55.91
N LYS A 258 66.73 37.88 56.77
CA LYS A 258 65.30 37.96 57.13
C LYS A 258 64.42 38.38 55.95
N SER A 259 64.90 39.28 55.08
CA SER A 259 64.22 39.70 53.85
C SER A 259 64.15 38.54 52.84
N SER A 260 65.25 37.83 52.62
CA SER A 260 65.32 36.65 51.74
C SER A 260 64.45 35.51 52.27
N ALA A 261 64.43 35.27 53.60
CA ALA A 261 63.57 34.26 54.21
C ALA A 261 62.08 34.59 54.05
N LYS A 262 61.69 35.87 54.15
CA LYS A 262 60.31 36.31 53.85
C LYS A 262 59.96 36.12 52.38
N GLN A 263 60.86 36.49 51.48
CA GLN A 263 60.67 36.29 50.03
C GLN A 263 60.45 34.81 49.70
N LEU A 264 61.30 33.92 50.22
CA LEU A 264 61.15 32.47 50.04
C LEU A 264 59.85 31.92 50.64
N GLN A 265 59.37 32.51 51.74
CA GLN A 265 58.11 32.11 52.35
C GLN A 265 56.89 32.57 51.53
N ASP A 266 56.96 33.75 50.92
CA ASP A 266 55.92 34.26 50.03
C ASP A 266 55.93 33.50 48.69
N ASP A 267 57.10 33.20 48.13
CA ASP A 267 57.26 32.35 46.94
C ASP A 267 56.72 30.94 47.19
N LYS A 268 56.98 30.36 48.38
CA LYS A 268 56.41 29.06 48.77
C LYS A 268 54.88 29.09 48.79
N LYS A 269 54.27 30.13 49.36
CA LYS A 269 52.81 30.28 49.37
C LYS A 269 52.25 30.43 47.96
N GLN A 270 52.90 31.24 47.12
CA GLN A 270 52.50 31.42 45.72
C GLN A 270 52.56 30.08 44.96
N LEU A 271 53.64 29.31 45.12
CA LEU A 271 53.77 27.98 44.50
C LEU A 271 52.71 26.99 45.01
N GLU A 272 52.35 27.04 46.29
CA GLU A 272 51.27 26.21 46.86
C GLU A 272 49.90 26.58 46.25
N GLU A 273 49.61 27.86 46.05
CA GLU A 273 48.40 28.34 45.37
C GLU A 273 48.37 27.95 43.88
N GLU A 274 49.49 28.07 43.18
CA GLU A 274 49.63 27.64 41.78
C GLU A 274 49.45 26.12 41.63
N LEU A 275 49.99 25.33 42.56
CA LEU A 275 49.80 23.87 42.60
C LEU A 275 48.33 23.51 42.85
N CYS A 276 47.66 24.22 43.76
CA CYS A 276 46.22 24.05 43.99
C CYS A 276 45.39 24.40 42.73
N SER A 277 45.71 25.52 42.08
CA SER A 277 45.06 25.98 40.85
C SER A 277 45.24 25.00 39.68
N THR A 278 46.46 24.50 39.47
CA THR A 278 46.76 23.51 38.43
C THR A 278 46.08 22.18 38.69
N LYS A 279 46.01 21.71 39.94
CA LYS A 279 45.26 20.50 40.32
C LYS A 279 43.77 20.63 40.03
N SER A 280 43.18 21.80 40.30
CA SER A 280 41.77 22.10 39.96
C SER A 280 41.54 22.09 38.44
N LYS A 281 42.43 22.70 37.65
CA LYS A 281 42.38 22.67 36.17
C LYS A 281 42.53 21.25 35.62
N LEU A 282 43.40 20.43 36.21
CA LEU A 282 43.56 19.02 35.85
C LEU A 282 42.29 18.21 36.12
N GLN A 283 41.62 18.46 37.25
CA GLN A 283 40.34 17.79 37.55
C GLN A 283 39.23 18.18 36.55
N LYS A 284 39.12 19.47 36.21
CA LYS A 284 38.15 19.96 35.21
C LYS A 284 38.40 19.36 33.83
N THR A 285 39.66 19.29 33.40
CA THR A 285 40.03 18.69 32.10
C THR A 285 39.78 17.19 32.09
N LYS A 286 40.06 16.47 33.19
CA LYS A 286 39.73 15.04 33.34
C LYS A 286 38.23 14.78 33.23
N GLN A 287 37.39 15.60 33.86
CA GLN A 287 35.93 15.53 33.72
C GLN A 287 35.49 15.80 32.28
N ARG A 288 36.06 16.82 31.62
CA ARG A 288 35.77 17.12 30.21
C ARG A 288 36.10 15.95 29.29
N VAL A 289 37.27 15.33 29.47
CA VAL A 289 37.70 14.16 28.68
C VAL A 289 36.75 12.97 28.91
N ASN A 290 36.30 12.75 30.14
CA ASN A 290 35.34 11.70 30.43
C ASN A 290 33.99 11.95 29.74
N ASN A 291 33.46 13.17 29.81
CA ASN A 291 32.20 13.55 29.16
C ASN A 291 32.30 13.39 27.63
N LEU A 292 33.37 13.90 27.02
CA LEU A 292 33.63 13.71 25.58
C LEU A 292 33.76 12.23 25.22
N GLY A 293 34.38 11.42 26.08
CA GLY A 293 34.46 9.97 25.89
C GLY A 293 33.11 9.26 25.95
N GLN A 294 32.18 9.75 26.79
CA GLN A 294 30.80 9.25 26.83
C GLN A 294 30.02 9.66 25.59
N GLU A 295 30.13 10.93 25.16
CA GLU A 295 29.52 11.42 23.91
C GLU A 295 30.03 10.63 22.70
N GLN A 296 31.35 10.36 22.62
CA GLN A 296 31.93 9.55 21.56
C GLN A 296 31.36 8.12 21.54
N LYS A 297 31.14 7.51 22.71
CA LYS A 297 30.52 6.18 22.80
C LYS A 297 29.06 6.22 22.32
N GLU A 298 28.32 7.25 22.69
CA GLU A 298 26.92 7.38 22.29
C GLU A 298 26.78 7.63 20.78
N LEU A 299 27.62 8.49 20.20
CA LEU A 299 27.69 8.69 18.75
C LEU A 299 28.04 7.39 18.01
N LYS A 300 28.98 6.59 18.53
CA LYS A 300 29.29 5.28 17.93
C LYS A 300 28.09 4.34 17.94
N LYS A 301 27.29 4.31 19.02
CA LYS A 301 26.06 3.51 19.06
C LYS A 301 25.03 4.01 18.05
N GLN A 302 24.86 5.32 17.91
CA GLN A 302 23.96 5.91 16.91
C GLN A 302 24.38 5.55 15.49
N ILE A 303 25.68 5.60 15.18
CA ILE A 303 26.22 5.17 13.87
C ILE A 303 25.90 3.69 13.63
N VAL A 304 26.17 2.80 14.58
CA VAL A 304 25.87 1.36 14.44
C VAL A 304 24.37 1.12 14.25
N PHE A 305 23.52 1.85 14.98
CA PHE A 305 22.07 1.77 14.83
C PHE A 305 21.59 2.22 13.45
N LEU A 306 22.15 3.31 12.91
CA LEU A 306 21.85 3.77 11.55
C LEU A 306 22.29 2.76 10.50
N ILE A 307 23.47 2.15 10.65
CA ILE A 307 23.95 1.08 9.75
C ILE A 307 22.98 -0.11 9.80
N GLN A 308 22.53 -0.52 10.99
CA GLN A 308 21.61 -1.64 11.14
C GLN A 308 20.24 -1.33 10.52
N LYS A 309 19.76 -0.08 10.59
CA LYS A 309 18.56 0.34 9.87
C LYS A 309 18.74 0.28 8.35
N GLY A 310 19.88 0.75 7.84
CA GLY A 310 20.18 0.72 6.41
C GLY A 310 20.22 -0.70 5.82
N LYS A 311 20.64 -1.70 6.59
CA LYS A 311 20.62 -3.11 6.12
C LYS A 311 19.23 -3.60 5.73
N HIS A 312 18.19 -3.16 6.43
CA HIS A 312 16.82 -3.53 6.09
C HIS A 312 16.37 -2.87 4.78
N ASP A 313 16.87 -1.67 4.49
CA ASP A 313 16.65 -1.01 3.20
C ASP A 313 17.41 -1.75 2.08
N ASP A 314 18.62 -2.25 2.34
CA ASP A 314 19.38 -3.10 1.40
C ASP A 314 18.63 -4.40 1.09
N GLU A 315 18.09 -5.09 2.10
CA GLU A 315 17.26 -6.30 1.94
C GLU A 315 15.98 -6.02 1.13
N LEU A 316 15.36 -4.85 1.33
CA LEU A 316 14.21 -4.40 0.55
C LEU A 316 14.59 -4.13 -0.91
N ILE A 317 15.71 -3.43 -1.13
CA ILE A 317 16.23 -3.14 -2.48
C ILE A 317 16.53 -4.45 -3.19
N GLU A 318 17.21 -5.40 -2.54
CA GLU A 318 17.48 -6.73 -3.11
C GLU A 318 16.20 -7.47 -3.47
N SER A 319 15.19 -7.46 -2.60
CA SER A 319 13.89 -8.09 -2.85
C SER A 319 13.17 -7.46 -4.05
N LEU A 320 13.24 -6.12 -4.18
CA LEU A 320 12.66 -5.39 -5.31
C LEU A 320 13.41 -5.66 -6.61
N VAL A 321 14.74 -5.73 -6.57
CA VAL A 321 15.58 -6.08 -7.74
C VAL A 321 15.27 -7.50 -8.20
N GLN A 322 15.23 -8.48 -7.29
CA GLN A 322 14.87 -9.86 -7.63
C GLN A 322 13.46 -9.96 -8.24
N ARG A 323 12.48 -9.23 -7.70
CA ARG A 323 11.13 -9.16 -8.29
C ARG A 323 11.16 -8.58 -9.70
N ASN A 324 11.90 -7.50 -9.91
CA ASN A 324 12.04 -6.88 -11.23
C ASN A 324 12.71 -7.81 -12.24
N GLU A 325 13.76 -8.54 -11.83
CA GLU A 325 14.40 -9.54 -12.68
C GLU A 325 13.45 -10.67 -13.07
N CYS A 326 12.64 -11.17 -12.13
CA CYS A 326 11.62 -12.18 -12.43
C CYS A 326 10.59 -11.67 -13.43
N LEU A 327 10.07 -10.45 -13.23
CA LEU A 327 9.12 -9.83 -14.17
C LEU A 327 9.76 -9.62 -15.54
N GLN A 328 11.02 -9.18 -15.61
CA GLN A 328 11.72 -9.01 -16.88
C GLN A 328 11.88 -10.34 -17.62
N LYS A 329 12.21 -11.42 -16.91
CA LYS A 329 12.28 -12.78 -17.47
C LYS A 329 10.92 -13.26 -17.99
N GLU A 330 9.84 -12.98 -17.26
CA GLU A 330 8.49 -13.36 -17.67
C GLU A 330 8.06 -12.60 -18.93
N VAL A 331 8.35 -11.29 -19.01
CA VAL A 331 8.11 -10.50 -20.22
C VAL A 331 8.91 -11.03 -21.41
N THR A 332 10.19 -11.38 -21.24
CA THR A 332 10.98 -11.97 -22.33
C THR A 332 10.45 -13.33 -22.77
N ASN A 333 9.99 -14.16 -21.84
CA ASN A 333 9.39 -15.45 -22.18
C ASN A 333 8.07 -15.28 -22.94
N MET A 334 7.22 -14.34 -22.51
CA MET A 334 5.99 -14.00 -23.22
C MET A 334 6.28 -13.47 -24.63
N GLN A 335 7.31 -12.63 -24.78
CA GLN A 335 7.72 -12.14 -26.09
C GLN A 335 8.18 -13.27 -27.01
N ASN A 336 8.98 -14.21 -26.50
CA ASN A 336 9.41 -15.38 -27.27
C ASN A 336 8.23 -16.26 -27.68
N LEU A 337 7.26 -16.46 -26.79
CA LEU A 337 6.05 -17.23 -27.10
C LEU A 337 5.19 -16.53 -28.16
N ILE A 338 5.11 -15.19 -28.13
CA ILE A 338 4.43 -14.42 -29.17
C ILE A 338 5.13 -14.62 -30.51
N THR A 339 6.45 -14.51 -30.57
CA THR A 339 7.20 -14.72 -31.82
C THR A 339 7.04 -16.13 -32.38
N GLU A 340 7.06 -17.16 -31.52
CA GLU A 340 6.81 -18.55 -31.96
C GLU A 340 5.39 -18.73 -32.52
N ARG A 341 4.40 -18.07 -31.93
CA ARG A 341 3.01 -18.11 -32.42
C ARG A 341 2.84 -17.35 -33.73
N GLU A 342 3.51 -16.22 -33.89
CA GLU A 342 3.53 -15.46 -35.14
C GLU A 342 4.16 -16.28 -36.28
N GLU A 343 5.27 -16.98 -36.00
CA GLU A 343 5.89 -17.90 -36.97
C GLU A 343 4.96 -19.06 -37.34
N GLU A 344 4.23 -19.63 -36.39
CA GLU A 344 3.25 -20.70 -36.66
C GLU A 344 2.06 -20.21 -37.48
N ILE A 345 1.54 -19.02 -37.18
CA ILE A 345 0.46 -18.39 -37.96
C ILE A 345 0.93 -18.17 -39.40
N GLU A 346 2.15 -17.67 -39.58
CA GLU A 346 2.72 -17.45 -40.92
C GLU A 346 2.88 -18.77 -41.68
N ARG A 347 3.34 -19.85 -41.03
CA ARG A 347 3.38 -21.19 -41.65
C ARG A 347 2.00 -21.67 -42.10
N LEU A 348 0.99 -21.56 -41.24
CA LEU A 348 -0.37 -21.98 -41.55
C LEU A 348 -0.98 -21.15 -42.68
N ASN A 349 -0.70 -19.85 -42.74
CA ASN A 349 -1.14 -18.98 -43.82
C ASN A 349 -0.53 -19.39 -45.18
N GLN A 350 0.76 -19.76 -45.19
CA GLN A 350 1.42 -20.27 -46.39
C GLN A 350 0.82 -21.60 -46.85
N GLU A 351 0.52 -22.51 -45.92
CA GLU A 351 -0.14 -23.77 -46.25
C GLU A 351 -1.56 -23.55 -46.81
N LEU A 352 -2.34 -22.66 -46.19
CA LEU A 352 -3.67 -22.25 -46.67
C LEU A 352 -3.61 -21.69 -48.09
N SER A 353 -2.68 -20.79 -48.37
CA SER A 353 -2.49 -20.21 -49.71
C SER A 353 -2.16 -21.30 -50.74
N SER A 354 -1.29 -22.27 -50.39
CA SER A 354 -0.96 -23.40 -51.27
C SER A 354 -2.17 -24.31 -51.55
N LEU A 355 -3.07 -24.46 -50.57
CA LEU A 355 -4.28 -25.26 -50.71
C LEU A 355 -5.31 -24.54 -51.57
N GLU A 356 -5.44 -23.23 -51.43
CA GLU A 356 -6.33 -22.41 -52.23
C GLU A 356 -5.92 -22.43 -53.71
N GLN A 357 -4.62 -22.28 -54.01
CA GLN A 357 -4.10 -22.44 -55.38
C GLN A 357 -4.41 -23.83 -55.96
N ARG A 358 -4.24 -24.90 -55.18
CA ARG A 358 -4.58 -26.26 -55.62
C ARG A 358 -6.07 -26.42 -55.91
N LYS A 359 -6.94 -25.84 -55.08
CA LYS A 359 -8.39 -25.85 -55.31
C LYS A 359 -8.78 -25.05 -56.53
N GLU A 360 -8.16 -23.90 -56.77
CA GLU A 360 -8.41 -23.07 -57.95
C GLU A 360 -8.05 -23.82 -59.23
N ILE A 361 -6.87 -24.44 -59.29
CA ILE A 361 -6.46 -25.30 -60.41
C ILE A 361 -7.47 -26.43 -60.65
N GLU A 362 -7.94 -27.09 -59.59
CA GLU A 362 -8.90 -28.19 -59.72
C GLU A 362 -10.28 -27.72 -60.19
N VAL A 363 -10.74 -26.57 -59.69
CA VAL A 363 -11.97 -25.92 -60.15
C VAL A 363 -11.88 -25.58 -61.64
N ASP A 364 -10.74 -25.07 -62.10
CA ASP A 364 -10.56 -24.74 -63.51
C ASP A 364 -10.55 -25.99 -64.41
N LYS A 365 -9.93 -27.10 -63.97
CA LYS A 365 -10.07 -28.39 -64.67
C LYS A 365 -11.52 -28.87 -64.75
N LEU A 366 -12.28 -28.76 -63.65
CA LEU A 366 -13.68 -29.17 -63.64
C LEU A 366 -14.53 -28.30 -64.58
N LYS A 367 -14.26 -26.98 -64.65
CA LYS A 367 -14.92 -26.09 -65.61
C LYS A 367 -14.61 -26.50 -67.06
N GLU A 368 -13.36 -26.86 -67.36
CA GLU A 368 -12.95 -27.35 -68.68
C GLU A 368 -13.70 -28.63 -69.06
N ILE A 369 -13.75 -29.61 -68.15
CA ILE A 369 -14.51 -30.86 -68.35
C ILE A 369 -16.00 -30.56 -68.57
N ILE A 370 -16.60 -29.65 -67.80
CA ILE A 370 -18.01 -29.24 -67.98
C ILE A 370 -18.22 -28.61 -69.36
N ALA A 371 -17.30 -27.75 -69.82
CA ALA A 371 -17.36 -27.14 -71.14
C ALA A 371 -17.29 -28.19 -72.26
N GLU A 372 -16.35 -29.13 -72.19
CA GLU A 372 -16.25 -30.25 -73.14
C GLU A 372 -17.53 -31.11 -73.17
N LYS A 373 -18.09 -31.41 -72.00
CA LYS A 373 -19.33 -32.19 -71.89
C LYS A 373 -20.52 -31.43 -72.49
N ASN A 374 -20.62 -30.12 -72.28
CA ASN A 374 -21.66 -29.30 -72.87
C ASN A 374 -21.54 -29.24 -74.40
N GLU A 375 -20.32 -29.09 -74.93
CA GLU A 375 -20.08 -29.15 -76.38
C GLU A 375 -20.48 -30.51 -76.97
N HIS A 376 -20.19 -31.61 -76.26
CA HIS A 376 -20.63 -32.94 -76.68
C HIS A 376 -22.16 -33.07 -76.66
N ILE A 377 -22.83 -32.55 -75.63
CA ILE A 377 -24.30 -32.52 -75.55
C ILE A 377 -24.89 -31.73 -76.72
N ASP A 378 -24.34 -30.55 -77.03
CA ASP A 378 -24.81 -29.73 -78.15
C ASP A 378 -24.63 -30.44 -79.49
N ASN A 379 -23.49 -31.10 -79.69
CA ASN A 379 -23.23 -31.93 -80.88
C ASN A 379 -24.23 -33.10 -81.00
N VAL A 380 -24.50 -33.82 -79.91
CA VAL A 380 -25.49 -34.91 -79.89
C VAL A 380 -26.89 -34.39 -80.16
N ASN A 381 -27.28 -33.28 -79.53
CA ASN A 381 -28.59 -32.65 -79.74
C ASN A 381 -28.77 -32.20 -81.20
N LYS A 382 -27.71 -31.66 -81.82
CA LYS A 382 -27.71 -31.31 -83.25
C LYS A 382 -27.89 -32.56 -84.13
N CYS A 383 -27.12 -33.62 -83.88
CA CYS A 383 -27.26 -34.90 -84.61
C CYS A 383 -28.68 -35.49 -84.46
N LEU A 384 -29.26 -35.43 -83.27
CA LEU A 384 -30.64 -35.86 -83.02
C LEU A 384 -31.66 -35.01 -83.78
N ALA A 385 -31.48 -33.69 -83.81
CA ALA A 385 -32.35 -32.80 -84.59
C ALA A 385 -32.28 -33.11 -86.09
N GLU A 386 -31.09 -33.33 -86.64
CA GLU A 386 -30.89 -33.73 -88.04
C GLU A 386 -31.49 -35.12 -88.35
N ALA A 387 -31.38 -36.08 -87.43
CA ALA A 387 -31.98 -37.41 -87.57
C ALA A 387 -33.52 -37.35 -87.55
N ASN A 388 -34.10 -36.58 -86.63
CA ASN A 388 -35.54 -36.36 -86.56
C ASN A 388 -36.08 -35.65 -87.81
N GLN A 389 -35.32 -34.72 -88.39
CA GLN A 389 -35.69 -34.06 -89.65
C GLN A 389 -35.71 -35.07 -90.82
N LYS A 390 -34.70 -35.93 -90.91
CA LYS A 390 -34.66 -37.01 -91.92
C LYS A 390 -35.78 -38.05 -91.75
N GLU A 391 -36.20 -38.36 -90.53
CA GLU A 391 -37.36 -39.24 -90.28
C GLU A 391 -38.66 -38.60 -90.76
N ASN A 392 -38.84 -37.29 -90.52
CA ASN A 392 -40.01 -36.54 -91.00
C ASN A 392 -40.04 -36.41 -92.53
N ASP A 393 -38.87 -36.23 -93.16
CA ASP A 393 -38.76 -36.21 -94.62
C ASP A 393 -39.01 -37.61 -95.21
N SER A 394 -38.63 -38.69 -94.51
CA SER A 394 -38.91 -40.08 -94.92
C SER A 394 -40.37 -40.50 -94.68
N LYS A 395 -41.12 -39.82 -93.79
CA LYS A 395 -42.56 -40.01 -93.58
C LYS A 395 -43.43 -39.31 -94.64
N CYS A 396 -42.89 -38.35 -95.40
CA CYS A 396 -43.64 -37.67 -96.46
C CYS A 396 -43.92 -38.52 -97.72
N GLU A 397 -43.36 -39.73 -97.84
CA GLU A 397 -43.69 -40.63 -98.96
C GLU A 397 -44.67 -41.78 -98.59
N LEU A 398 -45.08 -41.92 -97.33
CA LEU A 398 -45.93 -43.04 -96.91
C LEU A 398 -46.98 -42.65 -95.85
N GLU A 399 -47.89 -41.73 -96.19
CA GLU A 399 -49.19 -41.67 -95.52
C GLU A 399 -50.34 -41.53 -96.52
N ASN A 400 -50.93 -42.66 -96.87
CA ASN A 400 -52.25 -42.74 -97.49
C ASN A 400 -53.02 -43.93 -96.88
N ASN A 401 -53.42 -43.83 -95.61
CA ASN A 401 -54.76 -44.21 -95.12
C ASN A 401 -54.87 -44.23 -93.58
N ARG A 402 -55.87 -43.45 -93.14
CA ARG A 402 -56.82 -43.68 -92.03
C ARG A 402 -56.40 -43.40 -90.58
N ASN A 403 -56.91 -42.23 -90.15
CA ASN A 403 -57.97 -42.05 -89.15
C ASN A 403 -57.73 -42.56 -87.72
N GLY A 404 -57.51 -41.60 -86.82
CA GLY A 404 -57.82 -41.66 -85.39
C GLY A 404 -57.52 -40.34 -84.69
N THR A 405 -58.48 -39.41 -84.69
CA THR A 405 -58.45 -38.08 -84.02
C THR A 405 -58.45 -38.18 -82.46
N PRO A 406 -58.14 -37.09 -81.73
CA PRO A 406 -57.46 -37.05 -80.41
C PRO A 406 -58.40 -36.49 -79.30
N PRO A 407 -57.98 -36.03 -78.08
CA PRO A 407 -57.08 -34.87 -77.87
C PRO A 407 -56.21 -34.86 -76.58
N ASN A 408 -55.20 -33.97 -76.56
CA ASN A 408 -54.69 -33.12 -75.46
C ASN A 408 -54.48 -33.70 -74.03
N SER A 409 -53.38 -33.45 -73.31
CA SER A 409 -52.42 -32.33 -73.37
C SER A 409 -51.35 -32.49 -72.28
N LYS A 410 -50.23 -31.77 -72.49
CA LYS A 410 -49.27 -31.21 -71.52
C LYS A 410 -48.08 -32.05 -71.05
N GLN A 411 -46.93 -31.46 -71.39
CA GLN A 411 -45.72 -31.29 -70.58
C GLN A 411 -44.90 -32.57 -70.35
N GLN A 412 -43.75 -32.70 -71.03
CA GLN A 412 -42.46 -32.29 -70.44
C GLN A 412 -42.39 -32.69 -68.96
N ASN A 413 -41.67 -33.77 -68.66
CA ASN A 413 -40.56 -33.68 -67.73
C ASN A 413 -39.71 -34.95 -67.76
N ASN A 414 -38.50 -34.74 -68.27
CA ASN A 414 -37.25 -35.37 -67.92
C ASN A 414 -37.29 -36.17 -66.61
N SER A 415 -36.85 -37.42 -66.70
CA SER A 415 -35.89 -38.06 -65.79
C SER A 415 -35.75 -37.40 -64.40
N SER A 416 -36.73 -37.61 -63.53
CA SER A 416 -36.62 -37.31 -62.09
C SER A 416 -36.90 -38.59 -61.31
N SER A 417 -36.00 -39.57 -61.47
CA SER A 417 -35.91 -40.73 -60.59
C SER A 417 -34.72 -40.61 -59.62
N CYS A 418 -34.23 -39.40 -59.38
CA CYS A 418 -33.04 -39.13 -58.54
C CYS A 418 -33.33 -38.33 -57.25
N SER A 419 -34.45 -37.61 -57.14
CA SER A 419 -34.64 -36.64 -56.04
C SER A 419 -35.04 -37.23 -54.68
N PHE A 420 -35.36 -38.52 -54.58
CA PHE A 420 -35.60 -39.16 -53.28
C PHE A 420 -34.31 -39.71 -52.65
N ILE A 421 -33.35 -40.12 -53.49
CA ILE A 421 -32.04 -40.60 -53.05
C ILE A 421 -31.12 -39.41 -52.72
N ASP A 422 -31.23 -38.29 -53.44
CA ASP A 422 -30.42 -37.09 -53.18
C ASP A 422 -30.69 -36.47 -51.79
N SER A 423 -31.94 -36.49 -51.30
CA SER A 423 -32.28 -36.00 -49.96
C SER A 423 -31.75 -36.88 -48.84
N GLU A 424 -31.69 -38.20 -49.04
CA GLU A 424 -31.12 -39.15 -48.09
C GLU A 424 -29.59 -39.10 -48.12
N TYR A 425 -29.00 -38.93 -49.31
CA TYR A 425 -27.57 -38.75 -49.50
C TYR A 425 -27.05 -37.44 -48.89
N ASP A 426 -27.78 -36.33 -49.05
CA ASP A 426 -27.43 -35.04 -48.44
C ASP A 426 -27.57 -35.06 -46.91
N LEU A 427 -28.57 -35.77 -46.38
CA LEU A 427 -28.71 -35.98 -44.93
C LEU A 427 -27.58 -36.85 -44.38
N VAL A 428 -27.24 -37.96 -45.06
CA VAL A 428 -26.12 -38.84 -44.68
C VAL A 428 -24.80 -38.07 -44.75
N LYS A 429 -24.59 -37.23 -45.78
CA LYS A 429 -23.40 -36.39 -45.92
C LYS A 429 -23.31 -35.35 -44.80
N SER A 430 -24.42 -34.70 -44.45
CA SER A 430 -24.49 -33.74 -43.35
C SER A 430 -24.19 -34.40 -41.99
N LEU A 431 -24.81 -35.55 -41.71
CA LEU A 431 -24.54 -36.33 -40.50
C LEU A 431 -23.10 -36.86 -40.45
N THR A 432 -22.51 -37.20 -41.60
CA THR A 432 -21.10 -37.61 -41.69
C THR A 432 -20.17 -36.43 -41.38
N THR A 433 -20.45 -35.24 -41.91
CA THR A 433 -19.66 -34.03 -41.58
C THR A 433 -19.79 -33.61 -40.12
N GLU A 434 -20.96 -33.77 -39.51
CA GLU A 434 -21.18 -33.49 -38.09
C GLU A 434 -20.45 -34.51 -37.21
N ARG A 435 -20.56 -35.81 -37.54
CA ARG A 435 -19.80 -36.88 -36.88
C ARG A 435 -18.29 -36.63 -36.96
N ASP A 436 -17.77 -36.27 -38.12
CA ASP A 436 -16.34 -36.02 -38.32
C ASP A 436 -15.88 -34.75 -37.59
N GLY A 437 -16.74 -33.73 -37.50
CA GLY A 437 -16.50 -32.55 -36.67
C GLY A 437 -16.45 -32.86 -35.17
N LEU A 438 -17.36 -33.72 -34.70
CA LEU A 438 -17.37 -34.19 -33.31
C LEU A 438 -16.16 -35.08 -33.00
N LEU A 439 -15.74 -35.95 -33.94
CA LEU A 439 -14.53 -36.75 -33.79
C LEU A 439 -13.28 -35.86 -33.67
N LYS A 440 -13.14 -34.83 -34.51
CA LYS A 440 -12.03 -33.86 -34.41
C LYS A 440 -12.06 -33.08 -33.09
N LEU A 441 -13.25 -32.77 -32.57
CA LEU A 441 -13.38 -32.12 -31.27
C LEU A 441 -12.94 -33.07 -30.14
N ILE A 442 -13.33 -34.34 -30.20
CA ILE A 442 -12.92 -35.37 -29.23
C ILE A 442 -11.40 -35.56 -29.30
N GLU A 443 -10.81 -35.70 -30.49
CA GLU A 443 -9.35 -35.78 -30.68
C GLU A 443 -8.64 -34.55 -30.08
N GLY A 444 -9.18 -33.35 -30.28
CA GLY A 444 -8.65 -32.12 -29.68
C GLY A 444 -8.76 -32.09 -28.15
N MET A 445 -9.86 -32.60 -27.59
CA MET A 445 -10.05 -32.72 -26.15
C MET A 445 -9.12 -33.78 -25.54
N GLU A 446 -8.94 -34.92 -26.22
CA GLU A 446 -8.02 -35.98 -25.81
C GLU A 446 -6.57 -35.47 -25.84
N PHE A 447 -6.17 -34.76 -26.89
CA PHE A 447 -4.86 -34.11 -26.97
C PHE A 447 -4.65 -33.11 -25.82
N ARG A 448 -5.66 -32.31 -25.50
CA ARG A 448 -5.59 -31.37 -24.36
C ARG A 448 -5.50 -32.09 -23.01
N ILE A 449 -6.20 -33.20 -22.85
CA ILE A 449 -6.10 -34.04 -21.65
C ILE A 449 -4.68 -34.62 -21.53
N GLU A 450 -4.12 -35.13 -22.62
CA GLU A 450 -2.76 -35.70 -22.65
C GLU A 450 -1.68 -34.65 -22.37
N GLU A 451 -1.87 -33.42 -22.88
CA GLU A 451 -1.03 -32.26 -22.56
C GLU A 451 -1.08 -31.91 -21.06
N LEU A 452 -2.29 -31.85 -20.48
CA LEU A 452 -2.47 -31.57 -19.06
C LEU A 452 -1.89 -32.67 -18.16
N LEU A 453 -1.99 -33.94 -18.58
CA LEU A 453 -1.34 -35.07 -17.90
C LEU A 453 0.18 -34.97 -17.96
N SER A 454 0.73 -34.58 -19.11
CA SER A 454 2.18 -34.37 -19.29
C SER A 454 2.70 -33.21 -18.43
N GLN A 455 1.98 -32.10 -18.38
CA GLN A 455 2.31 -30.96 -17.51
C GLN A 455 2.26 -31.34 -16.03
N LYS A 456 1.24 -32.09 -15.59
CA LYS A 456 1.14 -32.61 -14.23
C LYS A 456 2.34 -33.49 -13.88
N ASN A 457 2.72 -34.41 -14.76
CA ASN A 457 3.86 -35.30 -14.55
C ASN A 457 5.19 -34.52 -14.47
N ALA A 458 5.38 -33.49 -15.32
CA ALA A 458 6.56 -32.63 -15.27
C ALA A 458 6.68 -31.89 -13.93
N LEU A 459 5.57 -31.33 -13.41
CA LEU A 459 5.53 -30.68 -12.11
C LEU A 459 5.77 -31.67 -10.96
N GLU A 460 5.29 -32.90 -11.07
CA GLU A 460 5.53 -33.97 -10.10
C GLU A 460 7.01 -34.36 -10.04
N ILE A 461 7.68 -34.48 -11.20
CA ILE A 461 9.13 -34.71 -11.28
C ILE A 461 9.91 -33.52 -10.70
N GLN A 462 9.52 -32.29 -11.01
CA GLN A 462 10.16 -31.09 -10.45
C GLN A 462 10.02 -31.03 -8.92
N ASN A 463 8.85 -31.37 -8.39
CA ASN A 463 8.62 -31.48 -6.95
C ASN A 463 9.45 -32.59 -6.30
N ALA A 464 9.58 -33.75 -6.95
CA ALA A 464 10.43 -34.83 -6.48
C ALA A 464 11.92 -34.44 -6.46
N GLN A 465 12.38 -33.65 -7.45
CA GLN A 465 13.75 -33.13 -7.48
C GLN A 465 14.00 -32.08 -6.39
N LEU A 466 13.02 -31.19 -6.13
CA LEU A 466 13.08 -30.22 -5.05
C LEU A 466 13.12 -30.91 -3.66
N ALA A 467 12.36 -31.98 -3.48
CA ALA A 467 12.40 -32.80 -2.26
C ALA A 467 13.77 -33.44 -2.04
N ARG A 468 14.40 -33.98 -3.10
CA ARG A 468 15.76 -34.54 -3.00
C ARG A 468 16.82 -33.48 -2.68
N ARG A 469 16.68 -32.26 -3.19
CA ARG A 469 17.59 -31.13 -2.86
C ARG A 469 17.44 -30.62 -1.43
N SER A 470 16.29 -30.83 -0.79
CA SER A 470 16.06 -30.45 0.61
C SER A 470 16.61 -31.46 1.62
N ASP A 471 16.71 -32.74 1.25
CA ASP A 471 17.16 -33.81 2.16
C ASP A 471 18.69 -33.86 2.35
N ASP A 472 19.48 -33.29 1.42
CA ASP A 472 20.95 -33.26 1.51
C ASP A 472 21.50 -32.31 2.60
N LYS A 473 20.66 -31.53 3.29
CA LYS A 473 21.14 -30.53 4.27
C LYS A 473 20.89 -30.83 5.74
N HIS A 474 20.03 -31.79 6.11
CA HIS A 474 19.67 -31.95 7.53
C HIS A 474 19.59 -33.42 7.93
N GLY A 475 20.75 -34.02 8.17
CA GLY A 475 20.83 -35.24 8.96
C GLY A 475 20.45 -34.96 10.41
N THR A 476 19.32 -35.51 10.88
CA THR A 476 19.19 -35.94 12.28
C THR A 476 18.01 -36.89 12.48
N LYS A 477 18.34 -38.06 13.02
CA LYS A 477 17.45 -39.08 13.55
C LYS A 477 16.52 -38.48 14.63
N LEU A 478 15.25 -38.91 14.69
CA LEU A 478 14.66 -39.42 15.93
C LEU A 478 13.33 -40.18 15.69
N LYS A 479 13.27 -41.34 16.36
CA LYS A 479 12.12 -42.23 16.65
C LYS A 479 11.05 -41.43 17.42
N SER A 480 9.76 -41.74 17.57
CA SER A 480 8.83 -42.90 17.57
C SER A 480 7.43 -42.22 17.72
N SER A 481 6.23 -42.79 17.50
CA SER A 481 5.63 -44.02 17.99
C SER A 481 4.18 -44.05 17.49
N THR A 482 3.75 -45.20 17.02
CA THR A 482 2.40 -45.53 16.53
C THR A 482 1.33 -45.45 17.63
N LYS A 483 0.22 -44.76 17.39
CA LYS A 483 -1.12 -45.13 17.91
C LYS A 483 -2.21 -44.79 16.89
N ARG A 484 -2.82 -45.85 16.34
CA ARG A 484 -4.07 -45.81 15.57
C ARG A 484 -5.23 -45.64 16.55
N GLU A 485 -6.05 -44.61 16.36
CA GLU A 485 -7.43 -44.60 16.86
C GLU A 485 -8.41 -44.32 15.72
N LYS A 486 -9.58 -44.95 15.86
CA LYS A 486 -10.54 -45.28 14.82
C LYS A 486 -11.40 -44.07 14.43
N ILE A 487 -11.70 -43.98 13.13
CA ILE A 487 -12.73 -43.11 12.55
C ILE A 487 -14.11 -43.64 12.94
N PRO A 488 -15.07 -42.82 13.42
CA PRO A 488 -16.47 -43.18 13.45
C PRO A 488 -17.13 -42.89 12.10
N ASN A 489 -17.75 -43.93 11.57
CA ASN A 489 -18.62 -43.97 10.42
C ASN A 489 -20.03 -43.50 10.81
N VAL A 490 -20.60 -42.44 10.23
CA VAL A 490 -22.05 -42.17 10.29
C VAL A 490 -22.56 -41.44 9.02
N SER A 491 -23.76 -41.88 8.65
CA SER A 491 -24.62 -41.74 7.47
C SER A 491 -25.49 -40.46 7.35
N ASN A 492 -25.76 -40.09 6.09
CA ASN A 492 -26.95 -39.48 5.45
C ASN A 492 -27.93 -38.61 6.27
N SER A 493 -28.01 -37.31 5.95
CA SER A 493 -29.26 -36.55 5.71
C SER A 493 -29.02 -35.29 4.87
N GLU A 494 -29.49 -35.30 3.62
CA GLU A 494 -29.42 -34.19 2.67
C GLU A 494 -30.02 -32.88 3.22
N THR A 495 -29.36 -31.76 2.89
CA THR A 495 -29.76 -30.32 2.99
C THR A 495 -29.15 -29.42 4.08
N ASN A 496 -28.42 -29.93 5.07
CA ASN A 496 -27.56 -29.11 5.96
C ASN A 496 -26.10 -29.60 6.03
N GLU A 497 -25.76 -30.61 5.22
CA GLU A 497 -24.46 -31.27 5.23
C GLU A 497 -23.34 -30.38 4.69
N ASP A 498 -23.62 -29.51 3.71
CA ASP A 498 -22.58 -28.70 3.06
C ASP A 498 -22.04 -27.58 3.97
N ASP A 499 -22.92 -26.88 4.70
CA ASP A 499 -22.51 -25.82 5.63
C ASP A 499 -21.81 -26.43 6.86
N THR A 500 -22.30 -27.58 7.36
CA THR A 500 -21.67 -28.30 8.50
C THR A 500 -20.33 -28.95 8.13
N MET A 501 -20.18 -29.43 6.90
CA MET A 501 -18.91 -29.93 6.37
C MET A 501 -17.91 -28.79 6.14
N LEU A 502 -18.36 -27.64 5.66
CA LEU A 502 -17.51 -26.47 5.46
C LEU A 502 -17.01 -25.90 6.79
N ASP A 503 -17.89 -25.81 7.79
CA ASP A 503 -17.52 -25.40 9.15
C ASP A 503 -16.50 -26.35 9.77
N TYR A 504 -16.64 -27.66 9.54
CA TYR A 504 -15.65 -28.65 9.97
C TYR A 504 -14.30 -28.45 9.26
N LEU A 505 -14.29 -28.21 7.93
CA LEU A 505 -13.08 -27.98 7.15
C LEU A 505 -12.36 -26.69 7.53
N LEU A 506 -13.09 -25.66 7.97
CA LEU A 506 -12.54 -24.40 8.46
C LEU A 506 -12.06 -24.49 9.92
N ASN A 507 -12.51 -25.49 10.67
CA ASN A 507 -12.16 -25.65 12.07
C ASN A 507 -10.68 -26.05 12.27
N SER A 508 -10.06 -25.48 13.32
CA SER A 508 -8.72 -25.85 13.77
C SER A 508 -8.57 -27.33 14.16
N ASN A 509 -9.67 -28.00 14.48
CA ASN A 509 -9.70 -29.43 14.82
C ASN A 509 -9.42 -30.31 13.60
N TYR A 510 -9.85 -29.91 12.40
CA TYR A 510 -9.51 -30.63 11.15
C TYR A 510 -8.00 -30.74 10.95
N VAL A 511 -7.26 -29.65 11.19
CA VAL A 511 -5.80 -29.63 11.10
C VAL A 511 -5.16 -30.59 12.10
N LYS A 512 -5.69 -30.64 13.33
CA LYS A 512 -5.20 -31.57 14.35
C LYS A 512 -5.50 -33.02 13.97
N ASP A 513 -6.69 -33.31 13.46
CA ASP A 513 -7.11 -34.66 13.07
C ASP A 513 -6.26 -35.18 11.91
N VAL A 514 -6.03 -34.35 10.88
CA VAL A 514 -5.18 -34.69 9.73
C VAL A 514 -3.73 -34.91 10.16
N ILE A 515 -3.19 -34.07 11.05
CA ILE A 515 -1.82 -34.23 11.55
C ILE A 515 -1.69 -35.47 12.44
N CYS A 516 -2.67 -35.76 13.30
CA CYS A 516 -2.67 -36.94 14.16
C CYS A 516 -2.78 -38.25 13.36
N GLN A 517 -3.45 -38.23 12.21
CA GLN A 517 -3.56 -39.40 11.32
C GLN A 517 -2.28 -39.63 10.49
N CYS A 518 -1.46 -38.61 10.30
CA CYS A 518 -0.26 -38.69 9.47
C CYS A 518 1.01 -38.76 10.34
N ASN A 519 1.74 -39.88 10.30
CA ASN A 519 3.04 -40.05 10.99
C ASN A 519 4.15 -39.22 10.30
N LEU A 520 4.06 -37.90 10.40
CA LEU A 520 4.93 -36.94 9.72
C LEU A 520 6.03 -36.43 10.65
N SER A 521 7.17 -36.07 10.05
CA SER A 521 8.25 -35.39 10.78
C SER A 521 7.77 -34.01 11.28
N ALA A 522 8.34 -33.51 12.38
CA ALA A 522 7.96 -32.21 12.95
C ALA A 522 8.12 -31.04 11.95
N HIS A 523 9.03 -31.15 10.98
CA HIS A 523 9.21 -30.17 9.92
C HIS A 523 8.09 -30.24 8.88
N SER A 524 7.77 -31.45 8.41
CA SER A 524 6.68 -31.71 7.47
C SER A 524 5.33 -31.30 8.07
N VAL A 525 5.10 -31.57 9.36
CA VAL A 525 3.90 -31.12 10.08
C VAL A 525 3.77 -29.60 10.03
N LYS A 526 4.85 -28.83 10.25
CA LYS A 526 4.80 -27.36 10.19
C LYS A 526 4.45 -26.84 8.79
N ILE A 527 5.05 -27.42 7.75
CA ILE A 527 4.80 -27.02 6.36
C ILE A 527 3.36 -27.34 5.96
N ILE A 528 2.90 -28.57 6.24
CA ILE A 528 1.54 -29.02 5.90
C ILE A 528 0.51 -28.22 6.70
N THR A 529 0.75 -27.96 7.99
CA THR A 529 -0.09 -27.08 8.80
C THR A 529 -0.21 -25.69 8.18
N LYS A 530 0.90 -25.13 7.68
CA LYS A 530 0.90 -23.81 7.04
C LYS A 530 0.09 -23.83 5.75
N CYS A 531 0.29 -24.84 4.90
CA CYS A 531 -0.45 -25.00 3.64
C CYS A 531 -1.96 -25.20 3.88
N ILE A 532 -2.34 -26.04 4.84
CA ILE A 532 -3.75 -26.25 5.19
C ILE A 532 -4.37 -24.94 5.68
N ARG A 533 -3.68 -24.15 6.52
CA ARG A 533 -4.20 -22.84 6.97
C ARG A 533 -4.34 -21.83 5.84
N GLU A 534 -3.40 -21.82 4.89
CA GLU A 534 -3.48 -20.97 3.70
C GLU A 534 -4.70 -21.35 2.85
N LEU A 535 -4.93 -22.66 2.63
CA LEU A 535 -6.12 -23.16 1.94
C LEU A 535 -7.42 -22.88 2.71
N GLN A 536 -7.44 -23.04 4.04
CA GLN A 536 -8.58 -22.67 4.89
C GLN A 536 -8.91 -21.18 4.80
N THR A 537 -7.88 -20.32 4.75
CA THR A 537 -8.07 -18.87 4.59
C THR A 537 -8.64 -18.52 3.22
N ALA A 538 -8.15 -19.17 2.16
CA ALA A 538 -8.67 -18.99 0.81
C ALA A 538 -10.12 -19.49 0.69
N LEU A 539 -10.43 -20.65 1.28
CA LEU A 539 -11.75 -21.25 1.31
C LEU A 539 -12.75 -20.35 2.07
N ALA A 540 -12.38 -19.84 3.25
CA ALA A 540 -13.20 -18.90 4.02
C ALA A 540 -13.53 -17.64 3.21
N LYS A 541 -12.51 -17.06 2.54
CA LYS A 541 -12.71 -15.88 1.70
C LYS A 541 -13.67 -16.15 0.54
N SER A 542 -13.53 -17.30 -0.12
CA SER A 542 -14.45 -17.69 -1.21
C SER A 542 -15.87 -17.91 -0.72
N HIS A 543 -16.04 -18.46 0.49
CA HIS A 543 -17.34 -18.66 1.11
C HIS A 543 -18.01 -17.34 1.49
N ASP A 544 -17.27 -16.40 2.09
CA ASP A 544 -17.76 -15.05 2.40
C ASP A 544 -18.22 -14.31 1.14
N GLU A 545 -17.47 -14.46 0.03
CA GLU A 545 -17.83 -13.90 -1.27
C GLU A 545 -19.12 -14.52 -1.82
N ILE A 546 -19.27 -15.85 -1.73
CA ILE A 546 -20.51 -16.54 -2.12
C ILE A 546 -21.70 -16.08 -1.27
N ILE A 547 -21.53 -15.91 0.04
CA ILE A 547 -22.58 -15.40 0.93
C ILE A 547 -22.97 -13.97 0.51
N SER A 548 -21.99 -13.11 0.23
CA SER A 548 -22.24 -11.75 -0.23
C SER A 548 -22.99 -11.72 -1.56
N LEU A 549 -22.57 -12.53 -2.53
CA LEU A 549 -23.24 -12.67 -3.83
C LEU A 549 -24.67 -13.21 -3.69
N LYS A 550 -24.88 -14.21 -2.82
CA LYS A 550 -26.22 -14.74 -2.50
C LYS A 550 -27.12 -13.66 -1.88
N GLY A 551 -26.58 -12.82 -0.99
CA GLY A 551 -27.26 -11.66 -0.44
C GLY A 551 -27.66 -10.63 -1.50
N ASN A 552 -26.73 -10.28 -2.40
CA ASN A 552 -26.97 -9.34 -3.50
C ASN A 552 -28.00 -9.88 -4.50
N LEU A 553 -27.95 -11.18 -4.80
CA LEU A 553 -28.93 -11.84 -5.66
C LEU A 553 -30.33 -11.82 -5.02
N LYS A 554 -30.41 -12.04 -3.71
CA LYS A 554 -31.67 -11.94 -2.95
C LYS A 554 -32.24 -10.52 -3.00
N LEU A 555 -31.42 -9.50 -2.74
CA LEU A 555 -31.84 -8.10 -2.85
C LEU A 555 -32.34 -7.77 -4.27
N THR A 556 -31.61 -8.20 -5.31
CA THR A 556 -32.02 -8.00 -6.70
C THR A 556 -33.33 -8.71 -7.03
N SER A 557 -33.53 -9.92 -6.50
CA SER A 557 -34.79 -10.66 -6.63
C SER A 557 -35.95 -9.92 -5.96
N ASP A 558 -35.73 -9.36 -4.77
CA ASP A 558 -36.75 -8.62 -4.04
C ASP A 558 -37.09 -7.28 -4.73
N TYR A 559 -36.10 -6.56 -5.29
CA TYR A 559 -36.37 -5.39 -6.14
C TYR A 559 -37.22 -5.74 -7.36
N ARG A 560 -36.90 -6.83 -8.06
CA ARG A 560 -37.71 -7.28 -9.22
C ARG A 560 -39.14 -7.65 -8.83
N LYS A 561 -39.36 -8.20 -7.63
CA LYS A 561 -40.72 -8.48 -7.13
C LYS A 561 -41.50 -7.19 -6.86
N GLU A 562 -40.87 -6.18 -6.27
CA GLU A 562 -41.52 -4.89 -6.04
C GLU A 562 -41.80 -4.15 -7.36
N ASP A 563 -40.88 -4.19 -8.33
CA ASP A 563 -41.10 -3.65 -9.68
C ASP A 563 -42.29 -4.35 -10.37
N LEU A 564 -42.35 -5.68 -10.29
CA LEU A 564 -43.47 -6.45 -10.84
C LEU A 564 -44.79 -6.07 -10.17
N LYS A 565 -44.78 -5.87 -8.85
CA LYS A 565 -45.96 -5.44 -8.09
C LYS A 565 -46.42 -4.04 -8.50
N LEU A 566 -45.48 -3.11 -8.72
CA LEU A 566 -45.79 -1.77 -9.21
C LEU A 566 -46.38 -1.82 -10.63
N VAL A 567 -45.81 -2.62 -11.53
CA VAL A 567 -46.36 -2.84 -12.88
C VAL A 567 -47.77 -3.42 -12.82
N MET A 568 -48.00 -4.40 -11.94
CA MET A 568 -49.35 -4.95 -11.73
C MET A 568 -50.34 -3.90 -11.23
N GLN A 569 -49.93 -3.01 -10.31
CA GLN A 569 -50.77 -1.89 -9.84
C GLN A 569 -51.11 -0.92 -10.97
N MET A 570 -50.12 -0.51 -11.78
CA MET A 570 -50.35 0.36 -12.94
C MET A 570 -51.31 -0.28 -13.96
N VAL A 571 -51.15 -1.57 -14.24
CA VAL A 571 -52.06 -2.29 -15.14
C VAL A 571 -53.49 -2.32 -14.59
N GLU A 572 -53.66 -2.51 -13.28
CA GLU A 572 -54.99 -2.49 -12.66
C GLU A 572 -55.62 -1.09 -12.68
N GLU A 573 -54.84 -0.03 -12.44
CA GLU A 573 -55.31 1.36 -12.58
C GLU A 573 -55.77 1.67 -14.02
N ILE A 574 -55.00 1.24 -15.03
CA ILE A 574 -55.39 1.40 -16.45
C ILE A 574 -56.70 0.66 -16.73
N ARG A 575 -56.86 -0.57 -16.21
CA ARG A 575 -58.12 -1.34 -16.36
C ARG A 575 -59.30 -0.68 -15.65
N GLN A 576 -59.09 -0.05 -14.51
CA GLN A 576 -60.14 0.71 -13.81
C GLN A 576 -60.52 1.97 -14.58
N GLN A 577 -59.55 2.72 -15.11
CA GLN A 577 -59.82 3.89 -15.95
C GLN A 577 -60.60 3.53 -17.22
N GLN A 578 -60.29 2.38 -17.86
CA GLN A 578 -61.04 1.88 -19.01
C GLN A 578 -62.48 1.53 -18.63
N ARG A 579 -62.71 0.81 -17.51
CA ARG A 579 -64.06 0.48 -17.01
C ARG A 579 -64.90 1.74 -16.69
N ASN A 580 -64.28 2.75 -16.11
CA ASN A 580 -64.95 4.01 -15.79
C ASN A 580 -65.34 4.78 -17.06
N LYS A 581 -64.51 4.76 -18.12
CA LYS A 581 -64.81 5.36 -19.42
C LYS A 581 -65.91 4.64 -20.20
N SER A 582 -66.09 3.34 -19.99
CA SER A 582 -67.16 2.57 -20.64
C SER A 582 -68.54 2.72 -19.96
N SER A 583 -68.59 3.34 -18.77
CA SER A 583 -69.81 3.47 -17.95
C SER A 583 -70.45 4.86 -18.02
N THR A 584 -69.74 5.82 -18.62
CA THR A 584 -70.24 7.13 -19.07
C THR A 584 -70.55 7.08 -20.55
#